data_AF-A0A6I1YTZ0-F1
#
_entry.id   AF-A0A6I1YTZ0-F1
#
_cell.length_a   1.000
_cell.length_b   1.000
_cell.length_c   1.000
_cell.angle_alpha   90.00
_cell.angle_beta   90.00
_cell.angle_gamma   90.00
#
_symmetry.space_group_name_H-M   'P 1'
#
loop_
_entity.id
_entity.type
_entity.pdbx_description
1 polymer ?
#
loop_
_entity_poly.entity_id
_entity_poly.type
_entity_poly.pdbx_seq_one_letter_code
_entity_poly.pdbx_strand_id
1 'polypeptide(L)'
;MRTRFRRRLLLALGLLGAVIVPQAPAASAAATTPMQIYGAWHCSNDACLWGTVRTVSEFDSQNHWLIDRGDGRPSVNLVVLSFVEPLKLLHGTTDATTLNGVPRGMTKDIVQYFTSHGIRVMLSIGGITYTNSWDSALAENPTLLGQRAAAVASDLGVGIEIDYEQNTGPDLTGLQSFIDAYRAVHAYDASGADPAARLTIDVAAGDRWLIDLDRKATTDWLRTDTPVLDYANAMVPSRQPSTSSAIANWQEHVDGKPTYAPPIPPLAPAKFTGAVYISDQSKTLPECTNFANSLENSTGSFVQSVAPNGAGSTSGMLGQMFWAAERPSTRGSGTTPPNTCEGGVGAGATAYGISLPMPALRQN
;
A
#
# COMPACT_ATOMS: atom_id res chain seq x y z
N MET A 1 37.29 -72.96 -21.74
CA MET A 1 36.60 -73.85 -20.78
C MET A 1 37.60 -74.28 -19.71
N ARG A 2 37.42 -73.89 -18.43
CA ARG A 2 38.18 -74.36 -17.23
C ARG A 2 39.70 -74.04 -17.18
N THR A 3 40.37 -73.77 -16.03
CA THR A 3 39.96 -73.34 -14.67
C THR A 3 41.18 -72.83 -13.87
N ARG A 4 41.02 -71.67 -13.19
CA ARG A 4 41.37 -71.33 -11.77
C ARG A 4 42.78 -71.56 -11.17
N PHE A 5 43.08 -70.71 -10.16
CA PHE A 5 44.04 -70.87 -9.03
C PHE A 5 45.54 -70.81 -9.40
N ARG A 6 46.49 -70.17 -8.69
CA ARG A 6 46.62 -69.44 -7.39
C ARG A 6 47.66 -68.28 -7.61
N ARG A 7 47.94 -67.30 -6.73
CA ARG A 7 47.54 -67.03 -5.32
C ARG A 7 47.46 -65.49 -5.09
N ARG A 8 47.30 -65.07 -3.82
CA ARG A 8 47.26 -63.70 -3.27
C ARG A 8 48.66 -63.05 -3.20
N LEU A 9 48.75 -61.73 -3.40
CA LEU A 9 49.81 -60.89 -2.83
C LEU A 9 49.19 -59.65 -2.16
N LEU A 10 49.63 -59.45 -0.91
CA LEU A 10 49.58 -58.30 0.02
C LEU A 10 48.80 -57.03 -0.42
N LEU A 11 47.76 -56.57 0.29
CA LEU A 11 47.73 -55.86 1.59
C LEU A 11 48.22 -54.40 1.58
N ALA A 12 47.36 -53.51 2.11
CA ALA A 12 47.60 -52.17 2.62
C ALA A 12 47.93 -51.02 1.63
N LEU A 13 46.89 -50.26 1.24
CA LEU A 13 47.02 -48.82 0.98
C LEU A 13 45.64 -48.10 1.08
N GLY A 14 45.55 -47.15 2.02
CA GLY A 14 44.68 -45.96 1.91
C GLY A 14 43.15 -46.11 2.03
N LEU A 15 42.62 -46.34 3.25
CA LEU A 15 41.37 -45.65 3.62
C LEU A 15 41.73 -44.17 3.87
N LEU A 16 41.50 -43.29 2.88
CA LEU A 16 41.41 -41.83 3.05
C LEU A 16 40.91 -41.18 1.75
N GLY A 17 39.66 -41.52 1.39
CA GLY A 17 38.91 -40.93 0.28
C GLY A 17 37.65 -40.21 0.77
N ALA A 18 37.74 -39.51 1.89
CA ALA A 18 36.65 -38.66 2.38
C ALA A 18 36.50 -37.47 1.42
N VAL A 19 35.52 -37.55 0.53
CA VAL A 19 35.21 -36.48 -0.42
C VAL A 19 34.78 -35.25 0.38
N ILE A 20 35.64 -34.24 0.45
CA ILE A 20 35.27 -32.90 0.90
C ILE A 20 34.44 -32.27 -0.22
N VAL A 21 33.16 -32.63 -0.28
CA VAL A 21 32.17 -31.83 -1.00
C VAL A 21 32.04 -30.52 -0.22
N PRO A 22 32.28 -29.35 -0.83
CA PRO A 22 31.91 -28.09 -0.20
C PRO A 22 30.41 -28.12 0.02
N GLN A 23 29.97 -28.22 1.28
CA GLN A 23 28.58 -27.96 1.59
C GLN A 23 28.34 -26.50 1.25
N ALA A 24 27.57 -26.26 0.18
CA ALA A 24 27.02 -24.94 -0.07
C ALA A 24 26.30 -24.50 1.22
N PRO A 25 26.52 -23.27 1.71
CA PRO A 25 25.83 -22.80 2.90
C PRO A 25 24.35 -22.98 2.66
N ALA A 26 23.68 -23.70 3.56
CA ALA A 26 22.23 -23.85 3.51
C ALA A 26 21.64 -22.45 3.44
N ALA A 27 20.88 -22.16 2.38
CA ALA A 27 20.26 -20.86 2.21
C ALA A 27 19.42 -20.59 3.46
N SER A 28 19.82 -19.60 4.26
CA SER A 28 19.01 -19.19 5.40
C SER A 28 17.64 -18.84 4.84
N ALA A 29 16.59 -19.44 5.40
CA ALA A 29 15.24 -18.96 5.13
C ALA A 29 15.25 -17.45 5.40
N ALA A 30 14.79 -16.66 4.43
CA ALA A 30 14.68 -15.22 4.61
C ALA A 30 13.76 -14.97 5.80
N ALA A 31 14.20 -14.13 6.74
CA ALA A 31 13.41 -13.84 7.93
C ALA A 31 12.08 -13.20 7.49
N THR A 32 10.96 -13.80 7.91
CA THR A 32 9.63 -13.27 7.63
C THR A 32 9.33 -12.14 8.58
N THR A 33 9.08 -10.96 8.02
CA THR A 33 8.66 -9.78 8.77
C THR A 33 7.13 -9.68 8.75
N PRO A 34 6.46 -9.49 9.90
CA PRO A 34 5.01 -9.29 9.95
C PRO A 34 4.56 -8.07 9.13
N MET A 35 3.42 -8.18 8.44
CA MET A 35 2.81 -7.04 7.77
C MET A 35 2.30 -6.03 8.80
N GLN A 36 2.64 -4.76 8.60
CA GLN A 36 2.27 -3.65 9.47
C GLN A 36 1.05 -2.91 8.91
N ILE A 37 0.89 -2.89 7.58
CA ILE A 37 -0.24 -2.30 6.87
C ILE A 37 -1.00 -3.41 6.17
N TYR A 38 -2.31 -3.47 6.40
CA TYR A 38 -3.22 -4.33 5.67
C TYR A 38 -4.54 -3.56 5.57
N GLY A 39 -4.69 -2.83 4.46
CA GLY A 39 -5.63 -1.72 4.37
C GLY A 39 -6.41 -1.67 3.06
N ALA A 40 -7.48 -0.89 3.01
CA ALA A 40 -8.32 -0.76 1.82
C ALA A 40 -8.53 0.71 1.44
N TRP A 41 -8.49 0.99 0.14
CA TRP A 41 -9.12 2.22 -0.38
C TRP A 41 -10.62 2.02 -0.43
N HIS A 42 -11.38 3.06 -0.07
CA HIS A 42 -12.83 3.00 0.08
C HIS A 42 -13.52 4.07 -0.76
N CYS A 43 -14.43 3.63 -1.63
CA CYS A 43 -15.04 4.46 -2.66
C CYS A 43 -16.51 4.82 -2.40
N SER A 44 -17.04 4.60 -1.18
CA SER A 44 -18.46 4.83 -0.87
C SER A 44 -19.41 4.07 -1.82
N ASN A 45 -20.70 4.35 -1.76
CA ASN A 45 -21.73 3.75 -2.63
C ASN A 45 -21.91 4.49 -3.97
N ASP A 46 -21.16 5.59 -4.20
CA ASP A 46 -21.35 6.57 -5.26
C ASP A 46 -20.13 6.73 -6.20
N ALA A 47 -19.37 5.65 -6.42
CA ALA A 47 -18.25 5.60 -7.38
C ALA A 47 -17.09 6.56 -7.03
N CYS A 48 -16.60 6.46 -5.80
CA CYS A 48 -15.49 7.25 -5.22
C CYS A 48 -15.79 8.76 -5.07
N LEU A 49 -17.05 9.19 -5.25
CA LEU A 49 -17.42 10.61 -5.13
C LEU A 49 -17.61 11.07 -3.68
N TRP A 50 -18.07 10.21 -2.78
CA TRP A 50 -18.39 10.55 -1.38
C TRP A 50 -19.27 11.81 -1.24
N GLY A 51 -20.16 12.05 -2.21
CA GLY A 51 -20.94 13.27 -2.29
C GLY A 51 -22.13 13.32 -1.32
N THR A 52 -22.50 12.17 -0.75
CA THR A 52 -23.71 12.02 0.08
C THR A 52 -23.36 11.62 1.50
N VAL A 53 -23.93 12.31 2.50
CA VAL A 53 -23.85 11.91 3.91
C VAL A 53 -24.65 10.62 4.12
N ARG A 54 -24.06 9.64 4.80
CA ARG A 54 -24.70 8.38 5.19
C ARG A 54 -24.75 8.27 6.70
N THR A 55 -25.76 7.58 7.22
CA THR A 55 -25.79 7.25 8.65
C THR A 55 -24.80 6.12 8.95
N VAL A 56 -24.23 6.09 10.15
CA VAL A 56 -23.28 5.02 10.54
C VAL A 56 -23.92 3.63 10.43
N SER A 57 -25.20 3.46 10.77
CA SER A 57 -25.93 2.19 10.64
C SER A 57 -26.15 1.77 9.18
N GLU A 58 -26.41 2.72 8.28
CA GLU A 58 -26.51 2.43 6.85
C GLU A 58 -25.13 2.07 6.26
N PHE A 59 -24.09 2.81 6.65
CA PHE A 59 -22.71 2.56 6.23
C PHE A 59 -22.22 1.18 6.67
N ASP A 60 -22.41 0.86 7.96
CA ASP A 60 -22.13 -0.45 8.57
C ASP A 60 -22.83 -1.58 7.81
N SER A 61 -24.13 -1.46 7.53
CA SER A 61 -24.89 -2.50 6.81
C SER A 61 -24.34 -2.89 5.44
N GLN A 62 -23.52 -2.02 4.81
CA GLN A 62 -22.87 -2.26 3.53
C GLN A 62 -21.38 -2.59 3.64
N ASN A 63 -20.75 -2.27 4.78
CA ASN A 63 -19.30 -2.27 4.98
C ASN A 63 -18.82 -3.02 6.23
N HIS A 64 -19.71 -3.75 6.91
CA HIS A 64 -19.45 -4.46 8.17
C HIS A 64 -18.20 -5.34 8.12
N TRP A 65 -17.95 -5.98 6.98
CA TRP A 65 -16.78 -6.83 6.73
C TRP A 65 -15.43 -6.14 7.04
N LEU A 66 -15.35 -4.81 6.95
CA LEU A 66 -14.13 -4.05 7.30
C LEU A 66 -13.85 -4.08 8.81
N ILE A 67 -14.91 -4.01 9.65
CA ILE A 67 -14.81 -3.95 11.12
C ILE A 67 -15.02 -5.29 11.81
N ASP A 68 -15.64 -6.28 11.14
CA ASP A 68 -15.76 -7.66 11.60
C ASP A 68 -15.59 -8.65 10.43
N ARG A 69 -14.58 -9.52 10.53
CA ARG A 69 -14.33 -10.64 9.60
C ARG A 69 -15.00 -11.96 9.98
N GLY A 70 -16.00 -11.91 10.86
CA GLY A 70 -16.69 -13.07 11.44
C GLY A 70 -16.06 -13.60 12.74
N ASP A 71 -15.09 -12.88 13.33
CA ASP A 71 -14.47 -13.19 14.63
C ASP A 71 -14.56 -12.05 15.66
N GLY A 72 -15.33 -10.99 15.36
CA GLY A 72 -15.43 -9.78 16.17
C GLY A 72 -14.24 -8.83 16.03
N ARG A 73 -13.42 -8.98 14.98
CA ARG A 73 -12.23 -8.14 14.73
C ARG A 73 -12.20 -7.63 13.28
N PRO A 74 -11.65 -6.42 13.04
CA PRO A 74 -11.45 -5.87 11.71
C PRO A 74 -10.73 -6.79 10.71
N SER A 75 -11.18 -6.74 9.45
CA SER A 75 -10.46 -7.29 8.29
C SER A 75 -9.25 -6.44 7.92
N VAL A 76 -9.22 -5.16 8.26
CA VAL A 76 -8.16 -4.22 7.90
C VAL A 76 -7.72 -3.39 9.11
N ASN A 77 -6.48 -2.89 9.10
CA ASN A 77 -5.98 -1.97 10.13
C ASN A 77 -5.84 -0.51 9.64
N LEU A 78 -6.08 -0.28 8.35
CA LEU A 78 -6.08 1.02 7.69
C LEU A 78 -7.23 1.10 6.67
N VAL A 79 -7.91 2.24 6.60
CA VAL A 79 -8.80 2.60 5.49
C VAL A 79 -8.40 3.97 4.93
N VAL A 80 -8.34 4.09 3.61
CA VAL A 80 -8.10 5.34 2.90
C VAL A 80 -9.38 5.73 2.16
N LEU A 81 -9.94 6.90 2.43
CA LEU A 81 -11.17 7.36 1.78
C LEU A 81 -10.83 8.04 0.45
N SER A 82 -11.32 7.46 -0.65
CA SER A 82 -11.03 7.88 -2.03
C SER A 82 -12.27 8.49 -2.68
N PHE A 83 -12.32 9.77 -3.08
CA PHE A 83 -11.22 10.76 -3.11
C PHE A 83 -11.65 12.18 -2.73
N VAL A 84 -10.68 12.98 -2.27
CA VAL A 84 -10.78 14.44 -2.14
C VAL A 84 -10.25 15.11 -3.41
N GLU A 85 -10.99 16.05 -3.98
CA GLU A 85 -10.52 16.82 -5.13
C GLU A 85 -9.55 17.95 -4.69
N PRO A 86 -8.29 17.99 -5.18
CA PRO A 86 -7.28 18.96 -4.74
C PRO A 86 -7.68 20.42 -4.99
N LEU A 87 -8.27 20.75 -6.14
CA LEU A 87 -8.65 22.13 -6.44
C LEU A 87 -9.80 22.62 -5.55
N LYS A 88 -10.77 21.76 -5.24
CA LYS A 88 -11.83 22.07 -4.26
C LYS A 88 -11.28 22.21 -2.86
N LEU A 89 -10.30 21.40 -2.47
CA LEU A 89 -9.60 21.51 -1.18
C LEU A 89 -8.84 22.84 -1.07
N LEU A 90 -8.14 23.26 -2.11
CA LEU A 90 -7.46 24.55 -2.17
C LEU A 90 -8.43 25.71 -1.95
N HIS A 91 -9.51 25.75 -2.73
CA HIS A 91 -10.51 26.82 -2.71
C HIS A 91 -11.44 26.77 -1.48
N GLY A 92 -11.49 25.66 -0.74
CA GLY A 92 -12.46 25.45 0.34
C GLY A 92 -13.90 25.33 -0.17
N THR A 93 -14.09 24.75 -1.36
CA THR A 93 -15.37 24.74 -2.08
C THR A 93 -16.49 24.10 -1.26
N THR A 94 -17.62 24.79 -1.16
CA THR A 94 -18.85 24.26 -0.56
C THR A 94 -19.96 24.25 -1.61
N ASP A 95 -20.42 23.07 -1.99
CA ASP A 95 -21.42 22.84 -3.04
C ASP A 95 -22.35 21.66 -2.67
N ALA A 96 -23.03 21.06 -3.64
CA ALA A 96 -23.96 19.95 -3.40
C ALA A 96 -23.27 18.67 -2.89
N THR A 97 -22.00 18.41 -3.24
CA THR A 97 -21.25 17.20 -2.87
C THR A 97 -20.10 17.47 -1.90
N THR A 98 -19.76 18.74 -1.68
CA THR A 98 -18.53 19.18 -1.01
C THR A 98 -18.83 20.18 0.11
N LEU A 99 -18.09 20.11 1.21
CA LEU A 99 -18.10 21.07 2.32
C LEU A 99 -16.65 21.45 2.66
N ASN A 100 -16.33 22.74 2.55
CA ASN A 100 -14.97 23.27 2.78
C ASN A 100 -13.87 22.53 1.98
N GLY A 101 -14.19 22.03 0.78
CA GLY A 101 -13.29 21.28 -0.08
C GLY A 101 -13.24 19.77 0.15
N VAL A 102 -13.86 19.26 1.22
CA VAL A 102 -13.95 17.82 1.54
C VAL A 102 -15.29 17.25 1.06
N PRO A 103 -15.36 16.06 0.46
CA PRO A 103 -16.62 15.40 0.12
C PRO A 103 -17.53 15.21 1.33
N ARG A 104 -18.83 15.50 1.18
CA ARG A 104 -19.79 15.55 2.31
C ARG A 104 -19.95 14.22 3.06
N GLY A 105 -19.73 13.09 2.40
CA GLY A 105 -19.79 11.77 3.01
C GLY A 105 -18.59 11.43 3.90
N MET A 106 -17.46 12.12 3.76
CA MET A 106 -16.26 11.92 4.59
C MET A 106 -16.40 12.67 5.93
N THR A 107 -17.37 12.24 6.75
CA THR A 107 -17.71 12.88 8.02
C THR A 107 -16.87 12.38 9.19
N LYS A 108 -16.82 13.16 10.29
CA LYS A 108 -16.24 12.71 11.56
C LYS A 108 -16.89 11.44 12.09
N ASP A 109 -18.18 11.22 11.85
CA ASP A 109 -18.89 10.02 12.29
C ASP A 109 -18.40 8.76 11.55
N ILE A 110 -18.09 8.86 10.25
CA ILE A 110 -17.50 7.76 9.47
C ILE A 110 -16.04 7.51 9.90
N VAL A 111 -15.27 8.57 10.17
CA VAL A 111 -13.92 8.41 10.74
C VAL A 111 -13.99 7.72 12.11
N GLN A 112 -14.91 8.14 12.99
CA GLN A 112 -15.12 7.54 14.31
C GLN A 112 -15.61 6.09 14.24
N TYR A 113 -16.44 5.73 13.26
CA TYR A 113 -16.82 4.34 12.99
C TYR A 113 -15.58 3.45 12.79
N PHE A 114 -14.62 3.85 11.96
CA PHE A 114 -13.38 3.09 11.78
C PHE A 114 -12.45 3.15 13.00
N THR A 115 -12.18 4.35 13.55
CA THR A 115 -11.19 4.51 14.63
C THR A 115 -11.64 3.89 15.95
N SER A 116 -12.94 3.81 16.24
CA SER A 116 -13.47 3.10 17.41
C SER A 116 -13.24 1.58 17.35
N HIS A 117 -13.04 1.01 16.17
CA HIS A 117 -12.66 -0.39 15.94
C HIS A 117 -11.12 -0.57 15.82
N GLY A 118 -10.33 0.47 16.10
CA GLY A 118 -8.86 0.42 16.02
C GLY A 118 -8.28 0.54 14.61
N ILE A 119 -9.11 0.86 13.62
CA ILE A 119 -8.68 1.05 12.22
C ILE A 119 -8.22 2.50 12.03
N ARG A 120 -7.03 2.70 11.47
CA ARG A 120 -6.55 4.06 11.12
C ARG A 120 -7.28 4.55 9.86
N VAL A 121 -7.49 5.86 9.76
CA VAL A 121 -8.15 6.47 8.61
C VAL A 121 -7.25 7.52 7.96
N MET A 122 -7.28 7.56 6.63
CA MET A 122 -6.64 8.60 5.82
C MET A 122 -7.61 9.09 4.74
N LEU A 123 -7.38 10.28 4.19
CA LEU A 123 -8.03 10.72 2.95
C LEU A 123 -7.02 10.69 1.80
N SER A 124 -7.43 10.16 0.65
CA SER A 124 -6.63 10.26 -0.58
C SER A 124 -7.05 11.48 -1.37
N ILE A 125 -6.09 12.37 -1.64
CA ILE A 125 -6.29 13.56 -2.48
C ILE A 125 -5.88 13.20 -3.90
N GLY A 126 -6.86 13.15 -4.81
CA GLY A 126 -6.64 12.95 -6.23
C GLY A 126 -7.07 11.59 -6.79
N GLY A 127 -6.15 10.85 -7.39
CA GLY A 127 -6.41 9.75 -8.34
C GLY A 127 -6.53 10.26 -9.78
N ILE A 128 -6.42 9.35 -10.76
CA ILE A 128 -6.36 9.64 -12.21
C ILE A 128 -7.50 10.54 -12.73
N THR A 129 -8.65 10.52 -12.06
CA THR A 129 -9.81 11.38 -12.37
C THR A 129 -9.49 12.87 -12.17
N TYR A 130 -8.55 13.19 -11.28
CA TYR A 130 -8.26 14.52 -10.76
C TYR A 130 -6.84 15.01 -11.06
N THR A 131 -6.07 14.34 -11.92
CA THR A 131 -4.72 14.78 -12.33
C THR A 131 -4.69 16.26 -12.77
N ASN A 132 -5.65 16.68 -13.58
CA ASN A 132 -5.77 18.08 -14.03
C ASN A 132 -6.12 19.04 -12.87
N SER A 133 -6.90 18.59 -11.88
CA SER A 133 -7.22 19.40 -10.69
C SER A 133 -6.01 19.53 -9.77
N TRP A 134 -5.15 18.51 -9.68
CA TRP A 134 -3.84 18.59 -9.02
C TRP A 134 -2.92 19.59 -9.72
N ASP A 135 -2.73 19.45 -11.04
CA ASP A 135 -1.91 20.38 -11.85
C ASP A 135 -2.36 21.83 -11.65
N SER A 136 -3.69 22.06 -11.67
CA SER A 136 -4.29 23.37 -11.43
C SER A 136 -4.02 23.90 -10.01
N ALA A 137 -4.17 23.06 -8.99
CA ALA A 137 -3.99 23.47 -7.59
C ALA A 137 -2.51 23.72 -7.23
N LEU A 138 -1.58 22.94 -7.79
CA LEU A 138 -0.13 23.14 -7.65
C LEU A 138 0.34 24.39 -8.39
N ALA A 139 -0.21 24.67 -9.58
CA ALA A 139 0.09 25.91 -10.31
C ALA A 139 -0.50 27.16 -9.65
N GLU A 140 -1.64 27.04 -8.96
CA GLU A 140 -2.30 28.18 -8.29
C GLU A 140 -1.63 28.52 -6.94
N ASN A 141 -1.60 27.60 -5.98
CA ASN A 141 -0.98 27.83 -4.67
C ASN A 141 -0.71 26.51 -3.91
N PRO A 142 0.46 25.88 -4.12
CA PRO A 142 0.75 24.57 -3.56
C PRO A 142 0.94 24.62 -2.03
N THR A 143 1.50 25.71 -1.53
CA THR A 143 1.68 25.98 -0.09
C THR A 143 0.33 26.05 0.63
N LEU A 144 -0.65 26.76 0.06
CA LEU A 144 -2.00 26.81 0.63
C LEU A 144 -2.70 25.46 0.55
N LEU A 145 -2.53 24.70 -0.55
CA LEU A 145 -3.08 23.34 -0.65
C LEU A 145 -2.53 22.44 0.48
N GLY A 146 -1.23 22.51 0.78
CA GLY A 146 -0.60 21.77 1.89
C GLY A 146 -1.16 22.18 3.26
N GLN A 147 -1.36 23.48 3.48
CA GLN A 147 -2.01 24.00 4.69
C GLN A 147 -3.48 23.54 4.82
N ARG A 148 -4.23 23.47 3.71
CA ARG A 148 -5.61 22.96 3.68
C ARG A 148 -5.67 21.47 4.01
N ALA A 149 -4.79 20.67 3.41
CA ALA A 149 -4.67 19.25 3.72
C ALA A 149 -4.33 19.01 5.20
N ALA A 150 -3.36 19.74 5.76
CA ALA A 150 -3.00 19.65 7.17
C ALA A 150 -4.13 20.09 8.12
N ALA A 151 -4.92 21.11 7.73
CA ALA A 151 -6.09 21.54 8.51
C ALA A 151 -7.20 20.48 8.53
N VAL A 152 -7.47 19.81 7.41
CA VAL A 152 -8.44 18.70 7.32
C VAL A 152 -7.95 17.48 8.11
N ALA A 153 -6.67 17.14 8.01
CA ALA A 153 -6.04 16.09 8.80
C ALA A 153 -6.24 16.30 10.32
N SER A 154 -6.02 17.53 10.79
CA SER A 154 -6.27 17.94 12.19
C SER A 154 -7.75 17.88 12.58
N ASP A 155 -8.66 18.38 11.73
CA ASP A 155 -10.08 18.48 12.08
C ASP A 155 -10.74 17.10 12.18
N LEU A 156 -10.39 16.19 11.28
CA LEU A 156 -10.96 14.84 11.23
C LEU A 156 -10.16 13.81 12.06
N GLY A 157 -8.89 14.06 12.36
CA GLY A 157 -8.01 13.12 13.04
C GLY A 157 -7.54 11.98 12.12
N VAL A 158 -7.15 12.33 10.89
CA VAL A 158 -6.84 11.40 9.79
C VAL A 158 -5.50 11.75 9.14
N GLY A 159 -4.84 10.76 8.54
CA GLY A 159 -3.69 11.02 7.67
C GLY A 159 -4.11 11.47 6.26
N ILE A 160 -3.13 11.84 5.44
CA ILE A 160 -3.33 12.22 4.03
C ILE A 160 -2.48 11.34 3.11
N GLU A 161 -3.07 10.91 2.00
CA GLU A 161 -2.38 10.33 0.86
C GLU A 161 -2.37 11.32 -0.31
N ILE A 162 -1.20 11.49 -0.92
CA ILE A 162 -1.01 12.22 -2.17
C ILE A 162 -1.21 11.22 -3.31
N ASP A 163 -2.34 11.31 -4.00
CA ASP A 163 -2.60 10.50 -5.20
C ASP A 163 -2.57 11.42 -6.44
N TYR A 164 -1.35 11.72 -6.90
CA TYR A 164 -1.09 12.65 -8.00
C TYR A 164 -0.58 11.91 -9.24
N GLU A 165 -1.49 11.38 -10.06
CA GLU A 165 -1.15 10.56 -11.22
C GLU A 165 -0.71 11.38 -12.48
N GLN A 166 0.09 12.44 -12.34
CA GLN A 166 0.66 13.15 -13.50
C GLN A 166 1.93 12.46 -14.00
N ASN A 167 1.76 11.67 -15.05
CA ASN A 167 2.85 10.89 -15.64
C ASN A 167 3.87 11.71 -16.47
N THR A 168 3.48 12.87 -16.99
CA THR A 168 4.31 13.59 -17.99
C THR A 168 4.57 15.01 -17.52
N GLY A 169 5.76 15.26 -16.95
CA GLY A 169 6.15 16.56 -16.41
C GLY A 169 5.33 17.00 -15.17
N PRO A 170 5.20 16.15 -14.13
CA PRO A 170 4.56 16.53 -12.87
C PRO A 170 5.24 17.74 -12.23
N ASP A 171 4.47 18.60 -11.57
CA ASP A 171 5.04 19.74 -10.83
C ASP A 171 5.64 19.29 -9.49
N LEU A 172 6.86 18.74 -9.56
CA LEU A 172 7.63 18.31 -8.40
C LEU A 172 8.02 19.48 -7.48
N THR A 173 8.02 20.73 -7.95
CA THR A 173 8.36 21.91 -7.14
C THR A 173 7.15 22.38 -6.34
N GLY A 174 5.99 22.43 -6.99
CA GLY A 174 4.70 22.60 -6.33
C GLY A 174 4.45 21.49 -5.32
N LEU A 175 4.65 20.22 -5.69
CA LEU A 175 4.42 19.11 -4.76
C LEU A 175 5.38 19.12 -3.57
N GLN A 176 6.65 19.49 -3.74
CA GLN A 176 7.55 19.75 -2.61
C GLN A 176 7.00 20.87 -1.70
N SER A 177 6.51 21.97 -2.27
CA SER A 177 5.94 23.09 -1.51
C SER A 177 4.67 22.71 -0.75
N PHE A 178 3.86 21.79 -1.29
CA PHE A 178 2.73 21.16 -0.59
C PHE A 178 3.21 20.33 0.61
N ILE A 179 4.21 19.45 0.41
CA ILE A 179 4.76 18.58 1.46
C ILE A 179 5.38 19.43 2.59
N ASP A 180 6.18 20.44 2.24
CA ASP A 180 6.82 21.33 3.21
C ASP A 180 5.77 22.09 4.04
N ALA A 181 4.71 22.59 3.39
CA ALA A 181 3.61 23.28 4.07
C ALA A 181 2.79 22.35 4.97
N TYR A 182 2.60 21.09 4.60
CA TYR A 182 1.98 20.07 5.45
C TYR A 182 2.86 19.76 6.66
N ARG A 183 4.16 19.51 6.44
CA ARG A 183 5.14 19.16 7.48
C ARG A 183 5.46 20.33 8.44
N ALA A 184 5.22 21.57 8.03
CA ALA A 184 5.27 22.74 8.91
C ALA A 184 4.16 22.76 9.98
N VAL A 185 3.05 22.03 9.76
CA VAL A 185 1.99 21.81 10.75
C VAL A 185 2.18 20.46 11.45
N HIS A 186 2.38 19.40 10.66
CA HIS A 186 2.44 18.01 11.11
C HIS A 186 3.82 17.40 10.81
N ALA A 187 4.76 17.62 11.73
CA ALA A 187 6.11 17.05 11.65
C ALA A 187 6.09 15.51 11.52
N TYR A 188 7.17 14.94 11.00
CA TYR A 188 7.27 13.49 10.81
C TYR A 188 7.21 12.72 12.15
N ASP A 189 6.18 11.89 12.35
CA ASP A 189 6.02 11.05 13.53
C ASP A 189 6.34 9.57 13.24
N ALA A 190 7.58 9.17 13.50
CA ALA A 190 8.01 7.79 13.37
C ALA A 190 7.25 6.79 14.28
N SER A 191 6.60 7.27 15.35
CA SER A 191 5.80 6.41 16.25
C SER A 191 4.39 6.13 15.70
N GLY A 192 3.89 6.98 14.79
CA GLY A 192 2.51 6.92 14.31
C GLY A 192 1.47 7.10 15.42
N ALA A 193 1.81 7.79 16.50
CA ALA A 193 0.89 8.15 17.56
C ALA A 193 -0.14 9.16 17.03
N ASP A 194 0.34 10.21 16.35
CA ASP A 194 -0.49 11.22 15.69
C ASP A 194 -1.01 10.71 14.33
N PRO A 195 -2.33 10.55 14.12
CA PRO A 195 -2.88 10.21 12.81
C PRO A 195 -2.61 11.28 11.76
N ALA A 196 -2.64 12.57 12.13
CA ALA A 196 -2.48 13.69 11.21
C ALA A 196 -1.04 13.85 10.72
N ALA A 197 -0.07 13.32 11.47
CA ALA A 197 1.32 13.20 11.03
C ALA A 197 1.56 12.15 9.94
N ARG A 198 0.58 11.30 9.59
CA ARG A 198 0.73 10.34 8.49
C ARG A 198 0.53 11.05 7.14
N LEU A 199 1.60 11.14 6.34
CA LEU A 199 1.56 11.64 4.96
C LEU A 199 2.22 10.62 4.01
N THR A 200 1.46 10.12 3.04
CA THR A 200 1.89 9.09 2.08
C THR A 200 1.74 9.58 0.65
N ILE A 201 2.20 8.77 -0.31
CA ILE A 201 2.02 8.99 -1.74
C ILE A 201 1.57 7.69 -2.40
N ASP A 202 0.63 7.73 -3.34
CA ASP A 202 0.39 6.61 -4.24
C ASP A 202 1.34 6.72 -5.44
N VAL A 203 2.01 5.63 -5.78
CA VAL A 203 3.00 5.53 -6.86
C VAL A 203 2.61 4.39 -7.79
N ALA A 204 3.18 4.35 -8.99
CA ALA A 204 2.81 3.34 -9.98
C ALA A 204 3.02 1.91 -9.45
N ALA A 205 2.29 0.95 -10.02
CA ALA A 205 2.39 -0.46 -9.62
C ALA A 205 3.83 -1.01 -9.60
N GLY A 206 4.66 -0.47 -10.50
CA GLY A 206 6.11 -0.56 -10.58
C GLY A 206 6.63 0.60 -11.43
N ASP A 207 7.92 0.89 -11.35
CA ASP A 207 8.66 2.02 -11.97
C ASP A 207 8.62 2.08 -13.52
N ARG A 208 7.44 2.09 -14.14
CA ARG A 208 7.25 2.17 -15.60
C ARG A 208 6.26 3.27 -16.01
N TRP A 209 5.65 3.90 -15.03
CA TRP A 209 4.63 4.93 -15.12
C TRP A 209 4.81 5.83 -13.90
N LEU A 210 4.43 7.11 -13.94
CA LEU A 210 4.74 8.09 -12.88
C LEU A 210 6.26 8.27 -12.59
N ILE A 211 7.10 7.97 -13.58
CA ILE A 211 8.57 7.88 -13.50
C ILE A 211 9.26 9.04 -12.75
N ASP A 212 8.79 10.27 -12.97
CA ASP A 212 9.37 11.46 -12.35
C ASP A 212 8.96 11.61 -10.88
N LEU A 213 7.76 11.14 -10.51
CA LEU A 213 7.29 11.05 -9.13
C LEU A 213 7.98 9.90 -8.39
N ASP A 214 8.08 8.71 -8.99
CA ASP A 214 8.80 7.56 -8.42
C ASP A 214 10.24 7.98 -8.07
N ARG A 215 10.94 8.63 -9.02
CA ARG A 215 12.30 9.14 -8.81
C ARG A 215 12.37 10.13 -7.66
N LYS A 216 11.45 11.10 -7.61
CA LYS A 216 11.45 12.15 -6.59
C LYS A 216 11.12 11.58 -5.20
N ALA A 217 10.14 10.69 -5.13
CA ALA A 217 9.72 10.02 -3.91
C ALA A 217 10.83 9.16 -3.33
N THR A 218 11.48 8.31 -4.14
CA THR A 218 12.60 7.46 -3.72
C THR A 218 13.87 8.25 -3.34
N THR A 219 14.21 9.31 -4.08
CA THR A 219 15.43 10.10 -3.83
C THR A 219 15.34 10.97 -2.58
N ASP A 220 14.21 11.65 -2.39
CA ASP A 220 14.08 12.75 -1.42
C ASP A 220 13.05 12.49 -0.32
N TRP A 221 11.91 11.87 -0.64
CA TRP A 221 10.75 11.88 0.28
C TRP A 221 10.64 10.65 1.18
N LEU A 222 10.93 9.47 0.65
CA LEU A 222 10.77 8.16 1.30
C LEU A 222 12.08 7.61 1.88
N ARG A 223 13.09 8.49 2.05
CA ARG A 223 14.40 8.13 2.60
C ARG A 223 14.28 7.49 3.98
N THR A 224 15.23 6.63 4.34
CA THR A 224 15.25 5.96 5.65
C THR A 224 16.02 6.75 6.73
N ASP A 225 16.80 7.76 6.35
CA ASP A 225 17.56 8.64 7.25
C ASP A 225 16.80 9.93 7.60
N THR A 226 16.16 10.57 6.61
CA THR A 226 15.38 11.80 6.76
C THR A 226 14.07 11.75 5.95
N PRO A 227 13.12 10.86 6.29
CA PRO A 227 11.82 10.80 5.61
C PRO A 227 11.01 12.08 5.80
N VAL A 228 10.34 12.53 4.74
CA VAL A 228 9.21 13.48 4.80
C VAL A 228 7.89 12.85 4.37
N LEU A 229 7.93 11.66 3.78
CA LEU A 229 6.78 10.78 3.57
C LEU A 229 6.95 9.48 4.35
N ASP A 230 5.84 8.94 4.81
CA ASP A 230 5.78 7.76 5.68
C ASP A 230 6.07 6.47 4.92
N TYR A 231 5.34 6.27 3.83
CA TYR A 231 5.49 5.19 2.87
C TYR A 231 4.81 5.56 1.55
N ALA A 232 5.08 4.78 0.50
CA ALA A 232 4.30 4.79 -0.73
C ALA A 232 3.35 3.59 -0.82
N ASN A 233 2.20 3.77 -1.45
CA ASN A 233 1.43 2.63 -1.96
C ASN A 233 1.85 2.37 -3.41
N ALA A 234 2.20 1.13 -3.75
CA ALA A 234 2.40 0.75 -5.15
C ALA A 234 1.04 0.31 -5.70
N MET A 235 0.37 1.22 -6.43
CA MET A 235 -1.02 1.09 -6.88
C MET A 235 -1.30 -0.18 -7.69
N VAL A 236 -2.58 -0.50 -7.88
CA VAL A 236 -2.96 -1.60 -8.78
C VAL A 236 -2.61 -1.26 -10.23
N PRO A 237 -2.01 -2.18 -11.01
CA PRO A 237 -1.91 -1.99 -12.47
C PRO A 237 -3.33 -2.06 -13.07
N SER A 238 -3.53 -1.65 -14.33
CA SER A 238 -4.87 -1.49 -14.94
C SER A 238 -5.82 -2.71 -14.94
N ARG A 239 -5.34 -3.91 -14.57
CA ARG A 239 -6.10 -5.13 -14.28
C ARG A 239 -5.33 -5.97 -13.26
N GLN A 240 -6.03 -6.85 -12.54
CA GLN A 240 -5.41 -7.77 -11.59
C GLN A 240 -4.28 -8.58 -12.28
N PRO A 241 -3.02 -8.48 -11.81
CA PRO A 241 -1.87 -9.14 -12.42
C PRO A 241 -1.85 -10.64 -12.09
N SER A 242 -0.91 -11.40 -12.67
CA SER A 242 -0.55 -12.72 -12.15
C SER A 242 0.41 -12.60 -10.96
N THR A 243 0.60 -13.66 -10.16
CA THR A 243 1.52 -13.66 -9.00
C THR A 243 2.93 -13.20 -9.39
N SER A 244 3.46 -13.71 -10.51
CA SER A 244 4.79 -13.32 -11.00
C SER A 244 4.83 -11.88 -11.50
N SER A 245 3.74 -11.38 -12.08
CA SER A 245 3.65 -9.98 -12.55
C SER A 245 3.48 -8.98 -11.40
N ALA A 246 2.76 -9.33 -10.34
CA ALA A 246 2.67 -8.53 -9.12
C ALA A 246 4.05 -8.38 -8.48
N ILE A 247 4.71 -9.52 -8.22
CA ILE A 247 6.08 -9.56 -7.69
C ILE A 247 7.05 -8.78 -8.58
N ALA A 248 6.99 -8.96 -9.91
CA ALA A 248 7.88 -8.24 -10.82
C ALA A 248 7.64 -6.73 -10.87
N ASN A 249 6.43 -6.24 -10.59
CA ASN A 249 6.16 -4.81 -10.49
C ASN A 249 6.69 -4.25 -9.15
N TRP A 250 6.44 -4.93 -8.03
CA TRP A 250 6.94 -4.51 -6.72
C TRP A 250 8.46 -4.64 -6.55
N GLN A 251 9.08 -5.63 -7.22
CA GLN A 251 10.54 -5.78 -7.25
C GLN A 251 11.21 -4.61 -7.98
N GLU A 252 10.53 -3.94 -8.93
CA GLU A 252 11.08 -2.75 -9.58
C GLU A 252 11.26 -1.61 -8.59
N HIS A 253 10.30 -1.35 -7.69
CA HIS A 253 10.49 -0.40 -6.59
C HIS A 253 11.70 -0.75 -5.73
N VAL A 254 11.90 -2.04 -5.40
CA VAL A 254 13.05 -2.49 -4.58
C VAL A 254 14.39 -2.32 -5.30
N ASP A 255 14.44 -2.55 -6.62
CA ASP A 255 15.66 -2.50 -7.43
C ASP A 255 15.95 -1.11 -8.03
N GLY A 256 14.93 -0.26 -8.12
CA GLY A 256 14.90 0.95 -8.93
C GLY A 256 14.97 0.70 -10.44
N LYS A 257 15.16 1.79 -11.19
CA LYS A 257 15.41 1.80 -12.65
C LYS A 257 16.71 2.51 -12.99
N PRO A 258 17.87 1.82 -12.89
CA PRO A 258 19.16 2.38 -13.30
C PRO A 258 19.27 2.64 -14.83
N THR A 259 18.34 2.12 -15.63
CA THR A 259 18.29 2.32 -17.09
C THR A 259 17.58 3.59 -17.54
N TYR A 260 16.91 4.31 -16.63
CA TYR A 260 16.35 5.63 -16.92
C TYR A 260 17.40 6.74 -16.80
N ALA A 261 17.13 7.86 -17.46
CA ALA A 261 18.00 9.03 -17.46
C ALA A 261 17.18 10.29 -17.13
N PRO A 262 17.22 10.80 -15.87
CA PRO A 262 17.92 10.25 -14.72
C PRO A 262 17.31 8.92 -14.20
N PRO A 263 18.09 8.09 -13.49
CA PRO A 263 17.61 6.81 -12.97
C PRO A 263 16.59 7.00 -11.84
N ILE A 264 15.76 5.98 -11.58
CA ILE A 264 15.03 5.85 -10.31
C ILE A 264 15.92 5.01 -9.37
N PRO A 265 16.28 5.50 -8.17
CA PRO A 265 17.03 4.72 -7.19
C PRO A 265 16.15 3.69 -6.47
N PRO A 266 16.75 2.64 -5.88
CA PRO A 266 16.06 1.68 -5.01
C PRO A 266 15.21 2.30 -3.91
N LEU A 267 14.02 1.73 -3.67
CA LEU A 267 13.18 1.99 -2.51
C LEU A 267 13.36 0.90 -1.44
N ALA A 268 13.41 1.30 -0.17
CA ALA A 268 13.46 0.35 0.93
C ALA A 268 12.15 -0.45 1.02
N PRO A 269 12.18 -1.79 1.20
CA PRO A 269 10.97 -2.58 1.44
C PRO A 269 10.11 -2.02 2.58
N ALA A 270 10.73 -1.58 3.67
CA ALA A 270 10.06 -0.91 4.79
C ALA A 270 9.45 0.48 4.48
N LYS A 271 9.40 0.91 3.21
CA LYS A 271 8.85 2.20 2.76
C LYS A 271 7.75 2.08 1.71
N PHE A 272 7.23 0.88 1.41
CA PHE A 272 6.04 0.75 0.56
C PHE A 272 5.14 -0.47 0.86
N THR A 273 3.89 -0.39 0.39
CA THR A 273 2.94 -1.52 0.33
C THR A 273 2.70 -1.97 -1.11
N GLY A 274 2.17 -3.17 -1.30
CA GLY A 274 1.77 -3.68 -2.62
C GLY A 274 0.24 -3.76 -2.76
N ALA A 275 -0.33 -3.16 -3.80
CA ALA A 275 -1.78 -3.17 -4.01
C ALA A 275 -2.29 -4.35 -4.86
N VAL A 276 -3.49 -4.82 -4.54
CA VAL A 276 -4.25 -5.81 -5.33
C VAL A 276 -5.73 -5.43 -5.43
N TYR A 277 -6.40 -5.83 -6.51
CA TYR A 277 -7.86 -5.66 -6.62
C TYR A 277 -8.60 -6.66 -5.74
N ILE A 278 -9.71 -6.23 -5.14
CA ILE A 278 -10.70 -7.10 -4.47
C ILE A 278 -11.99 -7.29 -5.30
N SER A 279 -12.22 -6.40 -6.26
CA SER A 279 -13.30 -6.48 -7.25
C SER A 279 -12.82 -5.95 -8.60
N ASP A 280 -13.43 -6.43 -9.69
CA ASP A 280 -13.27 -5.86 -11.02
C ASP A 280 -14.63 -5.45 -11.62
N GLN A 281 -14.63 -4.88 -12.84
CA GLN A 281 -15.85 -4.42 -13.52
C GLN A 281 -16.86 -5.53 -13.86
N SER A 282 -16.53 -6.80 -13.63
CA SER A 282 -17.31 -7.98 -14.01
C SER A 282 -17.62 -8.93 -12.85
N LYS A 283 -16.79 -8.97 -11.80
CA LYS A 283 -16.93 -9.89 -10.66
C LYS A 283 -16.13 -9.48 -9.43
N THR A 284 -16.56 -10.01 -8.29
CA THR A 284 -15.77 -10.05 -7.06
C THR A 284 -14.62 -11.05 -7.22
N LEU A 285 -13.45 -10.72 -6.68
CA LEU A 285 -12.23 -11.51 -6.88
C LEU A 285 -11.92 -12.43 -5.68
N PRO A 286 -11.01 -13.43 -5.83
CA PRO A 286 -10.58 -14.27 -4.71
C PRO A 286 -9.98 -13.49 -3.53
N GLU A 287 -9.33 -12.35 -3.78
CA GLU A 287 -8.84 -11.42 -2.76
C GLU A 287 -9.95 -10.89 -1.85
N CYS A 288 -11.20 -10.85 -2.34
CA CYS A 288 -12.36 -10.57 -1.50
C CYS A 288 -12.95 -11.86 -0.89
N THR A 289 -13.09 -12.94 -1.65
CA THR A 289 -13.98 -14.05 -1.28
C THR A 289 -13.30 -15.37 -0.92
N ASN A 290 -12.01 -15.54 -1.20
CA ASN A 290 -11.30 -16.81 -1.05
C ASN A 290 -9.77 -16.61 -0.95
N PHE A 291 -9.29 -16.34 0.27
CA PHE A 291 -7.86 -16.13 0.56
C PHE A 291 -6.97 -17.24 0.01
N ALA A 292 -7.38 -18.51 0.11
CA ALA A 292 -6.54 -19.62 -0.34
C ALA A 292 -6.18 -19.54 -1.83
N ASN A 293 -7.04 -18.93 -2.66
CA ASN A 293 -6.87 -18.83 -4.12
C ASN A 293 -6.51 -17.41 -4.60
N SER A 294 -6.09 -16.51 -3.70
CA SER A 294 -5.87 -15.09 -4.00
C SER A 294 -4.41 -14.71 -4.25
N LEU A 295 -4.20 -13.51 -4.78
CA LEU A 295 -2.88 -12.92 -4.97
C LEU A 295 -2.30 -12.36 -3.67
N GLU A 296 -3.13 -11.91 -2.73
CA GLU A 296 -2.65 -11.60 -1.37
C GLU A 296 -1.93 -12.83 -0.75
N ASN A 297 -2.52 -14.03 -0.84
CA ASN A 297 -1.93 -15.28 -0.36
C ASN A 297 -0.68 -15.68 -1.16
N SER A 298 -0.81 -15.81 -2.48
CA SER A 298 0.29 -16.31 -3.33
C SER A 298 1.49 -15.37 -3.42
N THR A 299 1.34 -14.09 -3.07
CA THR A 299 2.45 -13.13 -2.95
C THR A 299 2.91 -12.87 -1.51
N GLY A 300 2.19 -13.35 -0.49
CA GLY A 300 2.46 -13.03 0.92
C GLY A 300 3.90 -13.32 1.37
N SER A 301 4.48 -14.45 0.93
CA SER A 301 5.89 -14.77 1.22
C SER A 301 6.86 -13.73 0.67
N PHE A 302 6.59 -13.15 -0.51
CA PHE A 302 7.42 -12.07 -1.06
C PHE A 302 7.26 -10.79 -0.23
N VAL A 303 6.02 -10.38 0.04
CA VAL A 303 5.69 -9.21 0.86
C VAL A 303 6.35 -9.31 2.24
N GLN A 304 6.40 -10.49 2.86
CA GLN A 304 7.04 -10.67 4.17
C GLN A 304 8.58 -10.78 4.14
N SER A 305 9.23 -11.04 3.00
CA SER A 305 10.65 -11.45 2.99
C SER A 305 11.57 -10.82 1.94
N VAL A 306 11.05 -10.02 0.99
CA VAL A 306 11.87 -9.35 -0.04
C VAL A 306 13.01 -8.55 0.60
N ALA A 307 14.25 -8.80 0.14
CA ALA A 307 15.43 -8.18 0.72
C ALA A 307 15.63 -6.75 0.19
N PRO A 308 16.17 -5.81 0.98
CA PRO A 308 16.66 -4.51 0.51
C PRO A 308 17.69 -4.66 -0.62
N ASN A 309 17.61 -3.81 -1.66
CA ASN A 309 18.59 -3.76 -2.75
C ASN A 309 19.18 -2.34 -2.92
N GLY A 310 19.90 -1.86 -1.89
CA GLY A 310 20.61 -0.57 -1.93
C GLY A 310 19.94 0.56 -1.15
N ALA A 311 18.67 0.41 -0.76
CA ALA A 311 17.97 1.26 0.20
C ALA A 311 17.28 0.40 1.26
N GLY A 312 17.34 0.82 2.53
CA GLY A 312 16.82 0.05 3.67
C GLY A 312 17.78 -1.03 4.19
N SER A 313 17.37 -1.71 5.26
CA SER A 313 18.15 -2.78 5.92
C SER A 313 17.30 -3.92 6.48
N THR A 314 15.98 -3.76 6.61
CA THR A 314 15.08 -4.88 6.98
C THR A 314 14.31 -5.45 5.79
N SER A 315 14.18 -6.78 5.76
CA SER A 315 13.42 -7.50 4.72
C SER A 315 11.91 -7.35 4.89
N GLY A 316 11.19 -7.49 3.78
CA GLY A 316 9.74 -7.45 3.70
C GLY A 316 9.19 -6.04 3.53
N MET A 317 8.19 -5.91 2.66
CA MET A 317 7.35 -4.73 2.46
C MET A 317 6.55 -4.39 3.73
N LEU A 318 5.96 -3.19 3.80
CA LEU A 318 5.08 -2.83 4.92
C LEU A 318 3.79 -3.64 4.95
N GLY A 319 3.34 -4.14 3.80
CA GLY A 319 2.20 -5.06 3.68
C GLY A 319 1.43 -4.86 2.38
N GLN A 320 0.10 -4.96 2.45
CA GLN A 320 -0.79 -4.97 1.28
C GLN A 320 -1.93 -3.95 1.38
N MET A 321 -2.38 -3.48 0.23
CA MET A 321 -3.53 -2.59 0.08
C MET A 321 -4.55 -3.13 -0.92
N PHE A 322 -5.83 -2.84 -0.69
CA PHE A 322 -6.95 -3.42 -1.43
C PHE A 322 -7.76 -2.37 -2.20
N TRP A 323 -7.81 -2.49 -3.54
CA TRP A 323 -8.60 -1.62 -4.41
C TRP A 323 -9.87 -2.34 -4.92
N ALA A 324 -11.08 -1.87 -4.65
CA ALA A 324 -11.44 -0.91 -3.61
C ALA A 324 -12.72 -1.38 -2.93
N ALA A 325 -12.87 -1.02 -1.66
CA ALA A 325 -14.01 -1.31 -0.84
C ALA A 325 -15.24 -0.49 -1.27
N GLU A 326 -16.40 -1.08 -0.98
CA GLU A 326 -17.73 -0.69 -1.43
C GLU A 326 -17.86 -0.65 -2.96
N ARG A 327 -17.84 0.52 -3.60
CA ARG A 327 -18.18 0.64 -5.03
C ARG A 327 -17.22 1.56 -5.81
N PRO A 328 -16.15 1.02 -6.43
CA PRO A 328 -15.20 1.81 -7.22
C PRO A 328 -15.72 2.30 -8.58
N SER A 329 -16.91 1.87 -9.01
CA SER A 329 -17.49 2.29 -10.29
C SER A 329 -19.00 2.18 -10.30
N THR A 330 -19.65 2.94 -11.20
CA THR A 330 -21.08 2.77 -11.49
C THR A 330 -21.40 1.38 -12.06
N ARG A 331 -20.39 0.66 -12.59
CA ARG A 331 -20.48 -0.69 -13.16
C ARG A 331 -19.69 -1.72 -12.34
N GLY A 332 -20.01 -3.00 -12.52
CA GLY A 332 -19.35 -4.10 -11.82
C GLY A 332 -19.92 -4.39 -10.44
N SER A 333 -19.29 -5.33 -9.74
CA SER A 333 -19.65 -5.77 -8.39
C SER A 333 -18.91 -4.95 -7.34
N GLY A 334 -19.65 -4.43 -6.36
CA GLY A 334 -19.06 -3.91 -5.14
C GLY A 334 -18.76 -4.99 -4.11
N THR A 335 -18.24 -4.57 -2.95
CA THR A 335 -17.98 -5.43 -1.77
C THR A 335 -19.12 -5.42 -0.74
N THR A 336 -20.31 -4.95 -1.13
CA THR A 336 -21.51 -4.93 -0.30
C THR A 336 -22.18 -6.30 -0.28
N PRO A 337 -23.01 -6.65 0.73
CA PRO A 337 -23.74 -7.92 0.74
C PRO A 337 -24.49 -8.20 -0.59
N PRO A 338 -24.43 -9.43 -1.12
CA PRO A 338 -23.80 -10.64 -0.57
C PRO A 338 -22.31 -10.83 -0.92
N ASN A 339 -21.65 -9.84 -1.52
CA ASN A 339 -20.28 -9.93 -2.05
C ASN A 339 -19.22 -9.41 -1.06
N THR A 340 -19.41 -9.66 0.24
CA THR A 340 -18.54 -9.16 1.31
C THR A 340 -17.19 -9.89 1.34
N CYS A 341 -16.18 -9.27 1.96
CA CYS A 341 -14.78 -9.71 1.85
C CYS A 341 -14.18 -10.44 3.06
N GLU A 342 -15.00 -11.03 3.94
CA GLU A 342 -14.52 -11.80 5.10
C GLU A 342 -13.74 -13.06 4.69
N GLY A 343 -14.09 -13.69 3.55
CA GLY A 343 -13.47 -14.93 3.07
C GLY A 343 -12.12 -14.76 2.36
N GLY A 344 -11.79 -13.55 1.91
CA GLY A 344 -10.51 -13.13 1.32
C GLY A 344 -9.76 -12.29 2.35
N VAL A 345 -9.84 -10.96 2.21
CA VAL A 345 -9.23 -9.97 3.13
C VAL A 345 -9.38 -10.34 4.61
N GLY A 346 -10.58 -10.72 5.09
CA GLY A 346 -10.77 -11.10 6.49
C GLY A 346 -9.99 -12.37 6.91
N ALA A 347 -10.00 -13.40 6.07
CA ALA A 347 -9.23 -14.62 6.26
C ALA A 347 -7.72 -14.39 6.12
N GLY A 348 -7.29 -13.51 5.20
CA GLY A 348 -5.89 -13.11 5.04
C GLY A 348 -5.37 -12.30 6.24
N ALA A 349 -6.18 -11.39 6.78
CA ALA A 349 -5.88 -10.68 8.02
C ALA A 349 -5.69 -11.62 9.23
N THR A 350 -6.36 -12.78 9.21
CA THR A 350 -6.19 -13.85 10.20
C THR A 350 -4.92 -14.66 9.92
N ALA A 351 -4.70 -15.05 8.66
CA ALA A 351 -3.53 -15.83 8.24
C ALA A 351 -2.19 -15.08 8.47
N TYR A 352 -2.17 -13.77 8.26
CA TYR A 352 -1.00 -12.91 8.51
C TYR A 352 -0.89 -12.37 9.94
N GLY A 353 -1.86 -12.66 10.81
CA GLY A 353 -1.84 -12.20 12.20
C GLY A 353 -1.83 -10.68 12.34
N ILE A 354 -2.61 -9.98 11.50
CA ILE A 354 -2.57 -8.51 11.40
C ILE A 354 -2.82 -7.85 12.76
N SER A 355 -1.95 -6.91 13.09
CA SER A 355 -1.99 -6.14 14.33
C SER A 355 -3.05 -5.04 14.27
N LEU A 356 -3.84 -4.95 15.34
CA LEU A 356 -4.94 -4.03 15.53
C LEU A 356 -4.79 -3.37 16.91
N PRO A 357 -4.67 -2.03 17.01
CA PRO A 357 -4.56 -1.08 15.91
C PRO A 357 -3.26 -1.24 15.10
N MET A 358 -3.19 -0.54 13.96
CA MET A 358 -1.97 -0.48 13.13
C MET A 358 -0.76 -0.05 13.98
N PRO A 359 0.36 -0.81 13.97
CA PRO A 359 1.53 -0.52 14.78
C PRO A 359 2.34 0.66 14.23
N ALA A 360 3.31 1.14 15.00
CA ALA A 360 4.38 2.00 14.47
C ALA A 360 5.05 1.30 13.27
N LEU A 361 5.30 2.04 12.19
CA LEU A 361 5.90 1.48 10.97
C LEU A 361 7.40 1.30 11.13
N ARG A 362 7.96 0.28 10.46
CA ARG A 362 9.42 0.16 10.32
C ARG A 362 9.94 1.36 9.54
N GLN A 363 11.10 1.84 9.95
CA GLN A 363 11.72 3.03 9.37
C GLN A 363 12.83 2.72 8.35
N ASN A 364 13.30 1.47 8.33
CA ASN A 364 14.49 0.99 7.65
C ASN A 364 14.40 -0.53 7.48
#